data_AF-A0AAW4BIJ5-F1
#
_entry.id   AF-A0AAW4BIJ5-F1
#
_cell.length_a   1.000
_cell.length_b   1.000
_cell.length_c   1.000
_cell.angle_alpha   90.00
_cell.angle_beta   90.00
_cell.angle_gamma   90.00
#
_symmetry.space_group_name_H-M   'P 1'
#
loop_
_entity.id
_entity.type
_entity.pdbx_description
1 polymer ?
#
loop_
_entity_poly.entity_id
_entity_poly.type
_entity_poly.pdbx_seq_one_letter_code
_entity_poly.pdbx_strand_id
1 'polypeptide(L)'
;DKIKEKEEALSKNADQIGFTFGDLGVDYLVVDEAHEFKNLTYATRTDRVVGMNDPKGSEKALDLLIKTRSIQGLENGGVTFMTGTPISNSLVEVYTMMYYLGHDTLKELKMSFYDAFAGSFFNTEITLEYTPTGTVKERSVLKGLNNMQQLSTLYRQFADVITQKDMVNIFRQDVEAKNKATGENKATRFPIPNIKGGKRQLNIAPATEAQREYNDYLIARMEAFNQLKTKEERIAYAKIDNPLWVLTDAKKA
;
A
#
# COMPACT_ATOMS: atom_id res chain seq x y z
N ASP A 1 -12.61 -20.35 -8.26
CA ASP A 1 -11.78 -21.58 -8.29
C ASP A 1 -10.27 -21.40 -8.15
N LYS A 2 -9.65 -20.29 -8.61
CA LYS A 2 -8.22 -20.00 -8.27
C LYS A 2 -7.92 -19.84 -6.78
N ILE A 3 -8.91 -19.45 -5.97
CA ILE A 3 -8.75 -19.33 -4.51
C ILE A 3 -8.61 -20.73 -3.90
N LYS A 4 -9.50 -21.67 -4.24
CA LYS A 4 -9.41 -23.08 -3.79
C LYS A 4 -8.09 -23.75 -4.20
N GLU A 5 -7.67 -23.54 -5.45
CA GLU A 5 -6.41 -24.08 -5.95
C GLU A 5 -5.19 -23.53 -5.20
N LYS A 6 -5.25 -22.26 -4.75
CA LYS A 6 -4.21 -21.66 -3.91
C LYS A 6 -4.32 -22.03 -2.42
N GLU A 7 -5.53 -22.28 -1.90
CA GLU A 7 -5.76 -22.84 -0.57
C GLU A 7 -5.09 -24.22 -0.45
N GLU A 8 -5.25 -25.08 -1.46
CA GLU A 8 -4.58 -26.37 -1.54
C GLU A 8 -3.06 -26.27 -1.69
N ALA A 9 -2.55 -25.21 -2.31
CA ALA A 9 -1.11 -24.96 -2.43
C ALA A 9 -0.51 -24.47 -1.10
N LEU A 10 -1.22 -23.59 -0.37
CA LEU A 10 -0.78 -23.12 0.94
C LEU A 10 -0.82 -24.24 1.99
N SER A 11 -1.81 -25.15 1.93
CA SER A 11 -1.89 -26.28 2.87
C SER A 11 -0.73 -27.26 2.74
N LYS A 12 -0.05 -27.30 1.58
CA LYS A 12 1.15 -28.12 1.37
C LYS A 12 2.41 -27.53 2.00
N ASN A 13 2.42 -26.23 2.27
CA ASN A 13 3.48 -25.53 3.02
C ASN A 13 3.07 -25.38 4.50
N ALA A 14 2.40 -26.38 5.07
CA ALA A 14 2.06 -26.34 6.49
C ALA A 14 3.33 -26.35 7.33
N ASP A 15 3.37 -25.49 8.36
CA ASP A 15 4.36 -25.58 9.41
C ASP A 15 4.38 -27.03 9.95
N GLN A 16 5.56 -27.54 10.30
CA GLN A 16 5.78 -28.92 10.77
C GLN A 16 5.09 -29.27 12.11
N ILE A 17 4.15 -28.43 12.56
CA ILE A 17 3.48 -28.44 13.85
C ILE A 17 2.28 -29.42 13.85
N GLY A 18 1.85 -29.92 12.68
CA GLY A 18 0.84 -30.98 12.56
C GLY A 18 -0.61 -30.54 12.75
N PHE A 19 -0.86 -29.23 12.90
CA PHE A 19 -2.19 -28.63 12.95
C PHE A 19 -2.27 -27.47 11.95
N THR A 20 -3.40 -27.36 11.27
CA THR A 20 -3.73 -26.26 10.35
C THR A 20 -4.44 -25.14 11.09
N PHE A 21 -4.53 -23.96 10.47
CA PHE A 21 -5.26 -22.82 11.06
C PHE A 21 -6.72 -23.15 11.39
N GLY A 22 -7.37 -23.99 10.57
CA GLY A 22 -8.75 -24.44 10.82
C GLY A 22 -8.88 -25.33 12.06
N ASP A 23 -7.84 -26.09 12.40
CA ASP A 23 -7.84 -26.99 13.56
C ASP A 23 -7.78 -26.23 14.89
N LEU A 24 -7.36 -24.96 14.86
CA LEU A 24 -7.25 -24.12 16.07
C LEU A 24 -8.61 -23.63 16.59
N GLY A 25 -9.67 -23.70 15.77
CA GLY A 25 -11.01 -23.23 16.17
C GLY A 25 -11.10 -21.72 16.38
N VAL A 26 -10.25 -20.93 15.72
CA VAL A 26 -10.26 -19.46 15.81
C VAL A 26 -11.53 -18.91 15.15
N ASP A 27 -12.33 -18.17 15.91
CA ASP A 27 -13.54 -17.47 15.46
C ASP A 27 -13.34 -15.95 15.31
N TYR A 28 -12.25 -15.39 15.88
CA TYR A 28 -11.97 -13.97 15.81
C TYR A 28 -10.50 -13.66 15.52
N LEU A 29 -10.25 -12.79 14.53
CA LEU A 29 -8.90 -12.38 14.13
C LEU A 29 -8.75 -10.85 14.20
N VAL A 30 -7.77 -10.40 14.98
CA VAL A 30 -7.33 -9.00 14.98
C VAL A 30 -5.99 -8.90 14.27
N VAL A 31 -5.90 -8.03 13.28
CA VAL A 31 -4.68 -7.76 12.51
C VAL A 31 -4.23 -6.34 12.82
N ASP A 32 -3.15 -6.23 13.58
CA ASP A 32 -2.47 -4.95 13.76
C ASP A 32 -1.53 -4.65 12.59
N GLU A 33 -1.30 -3.36 12.35
CA GLU A 33 -0.57 -2.83 11.19
C GLU A 33 -1.01 -3.45 9.86
N ALA A 34 -2.32 -3.52 9.64
CA ALA A 34 -2.93 -4.15 8.46
C ALA A 34 -2.44 -3.56 7.12
N HIS A 35 -1.83 -2.37 7.14
CA HIS A 35 -1.16 -1.79 5.98
C HIS A 35 0.01 -2.67 5.45
N GLU A 36 0.57 -3.56 6.25
CA GLU A 36 1.55 -4.56 5.82
C GLU A 36 0.98 -5.61 4.85
N PHE A 37 -0.35 -5.78 4.80
CA PHE A 37 -1.04 -6.80 4.01
C PHE A 37 -1.84 -6.21 2.84
N LYS A 38 -1.52 -4.97 2.44
CA LYS A 38 -2.23 -4.20 1.40
C LYS A 38 -1.91 -4.59 -0.04
N ASN A 39 -0.86 -5.39 -0.25
CA ASN A 39 -0.43 -5.86 -1.57
C ASN A 39 -1.08 -7.21 -1.93
N LEU A 40 -2.41 -7.26 -1.95
CA LEU A 40 -3.14 -8.47 -2.32
C LEU A 40 -3.11 -8.70 -3.83
N THR A 41 -3.02 -9.96 -4.27
CA THR A 41 -3.10 -10.31 -5.70
C THR A 41 -4.46 -9.91 -6.26
N TYR A 42 -4.47 -9.27 -7.44
CA TYR A 42 -5.70 -8.94 -8.16
C TYR A 42 -5.55 -9.23 -9.66
N ALA A 43 -6.65 -9.63 -10.29
CA ALA A 43 -6.68 -9.86 -11.73
C ALA A 43 -7.13 -8.58 -12.44
N THR A 44 -6.35 -8.14 -13.43
CA THR A 44 -6.67 -7.00 -14.29
C THR A 44 -6.37 -7.34 -15.75
N ARG A 45 -7.20 -6.85 -16.66
CA ARG A 45 -6.99 -6.92 -18.11
C ARG A 45 -6.19 -5.74 -18.64
N THR A 46 -6.05 -4.68 -17.85
CA THR A 46 -5.40 -3.43 -18.24
C THR A 46 -3.91 -3.53 -17.97
N ASP A 47 -3.10 -2.90 -18.84
CA ASP A 47 -1.68 -2.72 -18.59
C ASP A 47 -1.45 -2.00 -17.26
N ARG A 48 -0.29 -2.26 -16.63
CA ARG A 48 0.06 -1.69 -15.33
C ARG A 48 -0.08 -0.17 -15.34
N VAL A 49 -1.06 0.34 -14.59
CA VAL A 49 -1.24 1.78 -14.35
C VAL A 49 -0.17 2.24 -13.35
N VAL A 50 0.48 3.37 -13.65
CA VAL A 50 1.49 3.96 -12.77
C VAL A 50 0.82 4.44 -11.47
N GLY A 51 1.47 4.18 -10.33
CA GLY A 51 0.91 4.46 -9.00
C GLY A 51 0.08 3.31 -8.41
N MET A 52 0.07 2.14 -9.05
CA MET A 52 -0.58 0.93 -8.54
C MET A 52 0.41 -0.11 -8.02
N ASN A 53 -0.04 -0.84 -7.00
CA ASN A 53 0.68 -1.99 -6.46
C ASN A 53 0.77 -3.11 -7.51
N ASP A 54 1.75 -3.99 -7.39
CA ASP A 54 1.97 -5.07 -8.37
C ASP A 54 0.76 -6.04 -8.38
N PRO A 55 0.12 -6.31 -9.54
CA PRO A 55 -1.00 -7.25 -9.63
C PRO A 55 -0.69 -8.66 -9.10
N LYS A 56 0.58 -9.07 -9.11
CA LYS A 56 1.00 -10.36 -8.53
C LYS A 56 0.72 -10.43 -7.03
N GLY A 57 0.73 -9.30 -6.33
CA GLY A 57 0.57 -9.22 -4.87
C GLY A 57 1.70 -9.92 -4.11
N SER A 58 1.51 -10.08 -2.80
CA SER A 58 2.39 -10.83 -1.91
C SER A 58 1.71 -12.10 -1.40
N GLU A 59 2.50 -13.14 -1.17
CA GLU A 59 2.02 -14.39 -0.57
C GLU A 59 1.49 -14.15 0.85
N LYS A 60 2.14 -13.25 1.61
CA LYS A 60 1.69 -12.82 2.95
C LYS A 60 0.28 -12.22 2.93
N ALA A 61 -0.06 -11.40 1.94
CA ALA A 61 -1.41 -10.83 1.82
C ALA A 61 -2.43 -11.91 1.42
N LEU A 62 -2.06 -12.80 0.49
CA LEU A 62 -2.94 -13.91 0.12
C LEU A 62 -3.23 -14.86 1.28
N ASP A 63 -2.22 -15.23 2.06
CA ASP A 63 -2.36 -16.06 3.25
C ASP A 63 -3.36 -15.44 4.24
N LEU A 64 -3.23 -14.14 4.51
CA LEU A 64 -4.17 -13.43 5.37
C LEU A 64 -5.59 -13.41 4.79
N LEU A 65 -5.75 -13.30 3.47
CA LEU A 65 -7.07 -13.33 2.85
C LEU A 65 -7.76 -14.67 3.08
N ILE A 66 -7.03 -15.78 2.92
CA ILE A 66 -7.57 -17.13 3.14
C ILE A 66 -8.02 -17.27 4.59
N LYS A 67 -7.19 -16.86 5.56
CA LYS A 67 -7.53 -16.87 6.99
C LYS A 67 -8.75 -15.99 7.28
N THR A 68 -8.77 -14.77 6.75
CA THR A 68 -9.89 -13.83 6.88
C THR A 68 -11.20 -14.43 6.36
N ARG A 69 -11.16 -15.06 5.17
CA ARG A 69 -12.34 -15.71 4.57
C ARG A 69 -12.80 -16.94 5.33
N SER A 70 -11.88 -17.74 5.85
CA SER A 70 -12.23 -18.89 6.68
C SER A 70 -13.01 -18.47 7.91
N ILE A 71 -12.60 -17.36 8.55
CA ILE A 71 -13.30 -16.82 9.73
C ILE A 71 -14.62 -16.17 9.34
N GLN A 72 -14.65 -15.31 8.32
CA GLN A 72 -15.89 -14.66 7.87
C GLN A 72 -16.97 -15.65 7.40
N GLY A 73 -16.61 -16.88 7.05
CA GLY A 73 -17.56 -17.94 6.72
C GLY A 73 -18.22 -18.60 7.93
N LEU A 74 -17.74 -18.34 9.15
CA LEU A 74 -18.33 -18.84 10.40
C LEU A 74 -19.53 -17.99 10.81
N GLU A 75 -20.53 -18.59 11.46
CA GLU A 75 -21.75 -17.89 11.90
C GLU A 75 -21.46 -16.73 12.86
N ASN A 76 -20.47 -16.88 13.75
CA ASN A 76 -20.02 -15.87 14.70
C ASN A 76 -18.60 -15.36 14.41
N GLY A 77 -18.15 -15.51 13.16
CA GLY A 77 -16.80 -15.14 12.75
C GLY A 77 -16.59 -13.64 12.68
N GLY A 78 -15.48 -13.14 13.21
CA GLY A 78 -15.15 -11.71 13.18
C GLY A 78 -13.70 -11.43 12.80
N VAL A 79 -13.49 -10.39 12.00
CA VAL A 79 -12.15 -9.92 11.62
C VAL A 79 -12.06 -8.42 11.78
N THR A 80 -11.06 -7.95 12.52
CA THR A 80 -10.79 -6.53 12.75
C THR A 80 -9.38 -6.18 12.30
N PHE A 81 -9.27 -5.17 11.45
CA PHE A 81 -7.98 -4.62 11.03
C PHE A 81 -7.72 -3.31 11.77
N MET A 82 -6.50 -3.14 12.25
CA MET A 82 -6.01 -1.92 12.87
C MET A 82 -4.84 -1.38 12.05
N THR A 83 -4.87 -0.10 11.73
CA THR A 83 -3.78 0.55 11.00
C THR A 83 -3.78 2.05 11.27
N GLY A 84 -2.59 2.61 11.49
CA GLY A 84 -2.41 4.06 11.55
C GLY A 84 -2.46 4.74 10.17
N THR A 85 -2.34 3.96 9.08
CA THR A 85 -2.40 4.47 7.71
C THR A 85 -3.41 3.65 6.89
N PRO A 86 -4.70 4.04 6.87
CA PRO A 86 -5.72 3.27 6.16
C PRO A 86 -5.48 3.24 4.65
N ILE A 87 -4.88 4.30 4.09
CA ILE A 87 -4.49 4.42 2.70
C ILE A 87 -3.17 5.21 2.68
N SER A 88 -2.06 4.56 2.35
CA SER A 88 -0.72 5.18 2.39
C SER A 88 -0.19 5.52 0.99
N ASN A 89 -0.30 4.62 -0.01
CA ASN A 89 0.45 4.77 -1.27
C ASN A 89 -0.37 4.62 -2.55
N SER A 90 -1.51 3.93 -2.54
CA SER A 90 -2.26 3.65 -3.77
C SER A 90 -3.75 3.49 -3.50
N LEU A 91 -4.59 3.96 -4.43
CA LEU A 91 -6.04 3.76 -4.37
C LEU A 91 -6.45 2.28 -4.52
N VAL A 92 -5.55 1.43 -5.00
CA VAL A 92 -5.70 -0.03 -4.98
C VAL A 92 -5.79 -0.56 -3.54
N GLU A 93 -5.17 0.11 -2.58
CA GLU A 93 -5.24 -0.28 -1.16
C GLU A 93 -6.67 -0.20 -0.64
N VAL A 94 -7.47 0.75 -1.15
CA VAL A 94 -8.90 0.86 -0.83
C VAL A 94 -9.64 -0.38 -1.32
N TYR A 95 -9.41 -0.78 -2.58
CA TYR A 95 -9.98 -2.00 -3.13
C TYR A 95 -9.55 -3.22 -2.31
N THR A 96 -8.27 -3.32 -1.95
CA THR A 96 -7.78 -4.42 -1.12
C THR A 96 -8.50 -4.49 0.23
N MET A 97 -8.66 -3.37 0.93
CA MET A 97 -9.37 -3.34 2.22
C MET A 97 -10.86 -3.66 2.08
N MET A 98 -11.52 -3.12 1.05
CA MET A 98 -12.89 -3.50 0.71
C MET A 98 -12.98 -4.99 0.34
N TYR A 99 -11.96 -5.52 -0.31
CA TYR A 99 -11.91 -6.94 -0.61
C TYR A 99 -11.80 -7.74 0.68
N TYR A 100 -10.93 -7.40 1.63
CA TYR A 100 -10.87 -8.10 2.92
C TYR A 100 -12.17 -8.00 3.71
N LEU A 101 -12.66 -6.78 3.97
CA LEU A 101 -13.67 -6.53 5.01
C LEU A 101 -15.06 -6.22 4.44
N GLY A 102 -15.15 -5.62 3.26
CA GLY A 102 -16.40 -5.26 2.58
C GLY A 102 -16.76 -6.17 1.40
N HIS A 103 -16.37 -7.44 1.45
CA HIS A 103 -16.42 -8.33 0.29
C HIS A 103 -17.85 -8.53 -0.24
N ASP A 104 -18.83 -8.65 0.65
CA ASP A 104 -20.22 -8.88 0.25
C ASP A 104 -20.82 -7.63 -0.41
N THR A 105 -20.48 -6.43 0.07
CA THR A 105 -20.80 -5.17 -0.61
C THR A 105 -20.21 -5.13 -2.02
N LEU A 106 -18.98 -5.58 -2.21
CA LEU A 106 -18.37 -5.67 -3.55
C LEU A 106 -19.08 -6.70 -4.44
N LYS A 107 -19.61 -7.80 -3.89
CA LYS A 107 -20.40 -8.78 -4.65
C LYS A 107 -21.75 -8.21 -5.07
N GLU A 108 -22.46 -7.57 -4.15
CA GLU A 108 -23.77 -6.95 -4.39
C GLU A 108 -23.69 -5.90 -5.49
N LEU A 109 -22.65 -5.07 -5.47
CA LEU A 109 -22.41 -4.05 -6.49
C LEU A 109 -21.82 -4.61 -7.79
N LYS A 110 -21.57 -5.93 -7.89
CA LYS A 110 -20.88 -6.59 -9.01
C LYS A 110 -19.48 -6.03 -9.29
N MET A 111 -18.81 -5.54 -8.25
CA MET A 111 -17.46 -4.95 -8.27
C MET A 111 -16.42 -5.84 -7.59
N SER A 112 -16.69 -7.14 -7.50
CA SER A 112 -15.73 -8.09 -6.93
C SER A 112 -14.45 -8.21 -7.75
N PHE A 113 -14.50 -7.94 -9.05
CA PHE A 113 -13.32 -7.87 -9.90
C PHE A 113 -12.73 -6.48 -9.88
N TYR A 114 -11.41 -6.41 -9.81
CA TYR A 114 -10.68 -5.16 -9.74
C TYR A 114 -11.03 -4.20 -10.87
N ASP A 115 -11.08 -4.67 -12.13
CA ASP A 115 -11.36 -3.81 -13.28
C ASP A 115 -12.75 -3.15 -13.19
N ALA A 116 -13.75 -3.84 -12.62
CA ALA A 116 -15.09 -3.29 -12.43
C ALA A 116 -15.10 -2.20 -11.34
N PHE A 117 -14.35 -2.43 -10.25
CA PHE A 117 -14.16 -1.43 -9.20
C PHE A 117 -13.41 -0.19 -9.72
N ALA A 118 -12.29 -0.42 -10.40
CA ALA A 118 -11.46 0.63 -10.98
C ALA A 118 -12.24 1.46 -12.01
N GLY A 119 -13.00 0.83 -12.91
CA GLY A 119 -13.84 1.56 -13.87
C GLY A 119 -14.92 2.44 -13.22
N SER A 120 -15.34 2.11 -12.00
CA SER A 120 -16.40 2.85 -11.29
C SER A 120 -15.86 4.03 -10.47
N PHE A 121 -14.65 3.89 -9.92
CA PHE A 121 -14.09 4.86 -8.96
C PHE A 121 -12.78 5.50 -9.38
N PHE A 122 -12.05 4.97 -10.36
CA PHE A 122 -10.75 5.50 -10.75
C PHE A 122 -10.84 6.34 -12.01
N ASN A 123 -10.18 7.49 -12.00
CA ASN A 123 -9.94 8.30 -13.18
C ASN A 123 -8.51 8.07 -13.67
N THR A 124 -8.36 7.37 -14.79
CA THR A 124 -7.07 7.07 -15.41
C THR A 124 -6.92 7.82 -16.73
N GLU A 125 -5.77 8.45 -16.94
CA GLU A 125 -5.43 9.12 -18.21
C GLU A 125 -4.19 8.48 -18.82
N ILE A 126 -4.17 8.37 -20.15
CA ILE A 126 -2.97 7.98 -20.89
C ILE A 126 -2.05 9.20 -20.97
N THR A 127 -0.88 9.11 -20.36
CA THR A 127 0.18 10.12 -20.40
C THR A 127 1.37 9.58 -21.18
N LEU A 128 2.00 10.43 -21.98
CA LEU A 128 3.25 10.12 -22.67
C LEU A 128 4.42 10.37 -21.71
N GLU A 129 5.19 9.34 -21.40
CA GLU A 129 6.41 9.46 -20.59
C GLU A 129 7.64 9.08 -21.41
N TYR A 130 8.73 9.84 -21.24
CA TYR A 130 10.03 9.47 -21.78
C TYR A 130 10.63 8.35 -20.93
N THR A 131 11.02 7.26 -21.57
CA THR A 131 11.77 6.19 -20.92
C THR A 131 13.22 6.64 -20.66
N PRO A 132 13.96 5.97 -19.75
CA PRO A 132 15.39 6.21 -19.56
C PRO A 132 16.22 6.04 -20.85
N THR A 133 15.68 5.33 -21.85
CA THR A 133 16.29 5.14 -23.17
C THR A 133 15.92 6.24 -24.19
N GLY A 134 15.20 7.29 -23.78
CA GLY A 134 14.82 8.43 -24.63
C GLY A 134 13.64 8.17 -25.57
N THR A 135 13.02 6.99 -25.52
CA THR A 135 11.83 6.68 -26.31
C THR A 135 10.56 7.13 -25.58
N VAL A 136 9.59 7.67 -26.31
CA VAL A 136 8.28 8.05 -25.77
C VAL A 136 7.44 6.79 -25.63
N LYS A 137 6.91 6.55 -24.44
CA LYS A 137 6.00 5.43 -24.15
C LYS A 137 4.72 5.97 -23.53
N GLU A 138 3.59 5.53 -24.06
CA GLU A 138 2.29 5.74 -23.43
C GLU A 138 2.20 4.93 -22.14
N ARG A 139 1.79 5.59 -21.06
CA ARG A 139 1.47 4.95 -19.79
C ARG A 139 0.13 5.45 -19.29
N SER A 140 -0.70 4.53 -18.81
CA SER A 140 -1.89 4.89 -18.05
C SER A 140 -1.47 5.33 -16.64
N VAL A 141 -1.91 6.52 -16.23
CA VAL A 141 -1.61 7.11 -14.93
C VAL A 141 -2.91 7.38 -14.20
N LEU A 142 -2.94 7.06 -12.91
CA LEU A 142 -4.06 7.35 -12.04
C LEU A 142 -4.07 8.84 -11.67
N LYS A 143 -5.06 9.59 -12.13
CA LYS A 143 -5.19 11.04 -11.91
C LYS A 143 -6.03 11.39 -10.68
N GLY A 144 -6.94 10.51 -10.29
CA GLY A 144 -7.78 10.73 -9.12
C GLY A 144 -8.92 9.73 -9.01
N LEU A 145 -9.91 10.09 -8.20
CA LEU A 145 -11.12 9.31 -7.98
C LEU A 145 -12.32 9.95 -8.67
N ASN A 146 -13.11 9.13 -9.33
CA ASN A 146 -14.50 9.43 -9.65
C ASN A 146 -15.36 9.06 -8.44
N ASN A 147 -16.44 9.80 -8.19
CA ASN A 147 -17.46 9.42 -7.18
C ASN A 147 -16.90 9.19 -5.75
N MET A 148 -16.00 10.07 -5.29
CA MET A 148 -15.35 9.96 -3.97
C MET A 148 -16.35 9.87 -2.82
N GLN A 149 -17.50 10.54 -2.92
CA GLN A 149 -18.52 10.52 -1.87
C GLN A 149 -19.09 9.12 -1.67
N GLN A 150 -19.44 8.43 -2.76
CA GLN A 150 -19.97 7.07 -2.72
C GLN A 150 -18.91 6.11 -2.19
N LEU A 151 -17.66 6.22 -2.66
CA LEU A 151 -16.57 5.38 -2.16
C LEU A 151 -16.34 5.56 -0.66
N SER A 152 -16.37 6.81 -0.17
CA SER A 152 -16.26 7.13 1.25
C SER A 152 -17.40 6.50 2.06
N THR A 153 -18.64 6.56 1.57
CA THR A 153 -19.79 5.91 2.21
C THR A 153 -19.60 4.40 2.30
N LEU A 154 -19.22 3.74 1.20
CA LEU A 154 -19.00 2.29 1.19
C LEU A 154 -17.85 1.89 2.13
N TYR A 155 -16.76 2.66 2.12
CA TYR A 155 -15.62 2.39 2.98
C TYR A 155 -15.97 2.50 4.47
N ARG A 156 -16.77 3.51 4.84
CA ARG A 156 -17.22 3.73 6.23
C ARG A 156 -18.25 2.71 6.74
N GLN A 157 -18.76 1.83 5.89
CA GLN A 157 -19.65 0.74 6.35
C GLN A 157 -18.90 -0.29 7.18
N PHE A 158 -17.60 -0.49 6.94
CA PHE A 158 -16.78 -1.45 7.68
C PHE A 158 -15.59 -0.80 8.41
N ALA A 159 -15.28 0.46 8.13
CA ALA A 159 -14.14 1.15 8.72
C ALA A 159 -14.57 2.34 9.57
N ASP A 160 -14.12 2.36 10.82
CA ASP A 160 -14.08 3.57 11.64
C ASP A 160 -12.73 4.27 11.43
N VAL A 161 -12.77 5.55 11.05
CA VAL A 161 -11.58 6.33 10.70
C VAL A 161 -11.53 7.55 11.61
N ILE A 162 -10.64 7.48 12.59
CA ILE A 162 -10.39 8.56 13.54
C ILE A 162 -9.23 9.42 13.04
N THR A 163 -9.52 10.66 12.66
CA THR A 163 -8.49 11.61 12.25
C THR A 163 -7.90 12.33 13.46
N GLN A 164 -6.76 13.02 13.26
CA GLN A 164 -6.19 13.87 14.31
C GLN A 164 -7.18 14.95 14.78
N LYS A 165 -8.01 15.50 13.89
CA LYS A 165 -9.02 16.49 14.25
C LYS A 165 -10.08 15.87 15.15
N ASP A 166 -10.48 14.63 14.86
CA ASP A 166 -11.44 13.90 15.67
C ASP A 166 -10.88 13.61 17.05
N MET A 167 -9.62 13.15 17.16
CA MET A 167 -8.95 12.95 18.46
C MET A 167 -8.91 14.23 19.30
N VAL A 168 -8.58 15.38 18.69
CA VAL A 168 -8.57 16.68 19.38
C VAL A 168 -9.96 17.05 19.89
N ASN A 169 -10.99 16.82 19.07
CA ASN A 169 -12.37 17.12 19.44
C ASN A 169 -12.90 16.20 20.53
N ILE A 170 -12.66 14.89 20.42
CA ILE A 170 -13.03 13.88 21.42
C ILE A 170 -12.38 14.22 22.76
N PHE A 171 -11.07 14.49 22.77
CA PHE A 171 -10.37 14.87 23.99
C PHE A 171 -10.93 16.15 24.61
N ARG A 172 -11.21 17.18 23.80
CA ARG A 172 -11.78 18.43 24.27
C ARG A 172 -13.12 18.19 24.97
N GLN A 173 -14.01 17.41 24.35
CA GLN A 173 -15.32 17.06 24.90
C GLN A 173 -15.21 16.26 26.20
N ASP A 174 -14.31 15.28 26.25
CA ASP A 174 -14.06 14.47 27.45
C ASP A 174 -13.57 15.31 28.63
N VAL A 175 -12.67 16.25 28.39
CA VAL A 175 -12.14 17.15 29.44
C VAL A 175 -13.22 18.12 29.90
N GLU A 176 -14.01 18.69 28.98
CA GLU A 176 -15.13 19.58 29.34
C GLU A 176 -16.18 18.85 30.20
N ALA A 177 -16.53 17.61 29.85
CA ALA A 177 -17.45 16.79 30.61
C ALA A 177 -16.91 16.46 32.01
N LYS A 178 -15.62 16.11 32.12
CA LYS A 178 -14.95 15.85 33.39
C LYS A 178 -14.91 17.10 34.28
N ASN A 179 -14.48 18.23 33.72
CA ASN A 179 -14.46 19.52 34.44
C ASN A 179 -15.84 19.87 35.01
N LYS A 180 -16.91 19.65 34.21
CA LYS A 180 -18.29 19.86 34.67
C LYS A 180 -18.70 18.92 35.80
N ALA A 181 -18.27 17.66 35.76
CA ALA A 181 -18.63 16.66 36.76
C ALA A 181 -17.85 16.81 38.08
N THR A 182 -16.58 17.20 38.02
CA THR A 182 -15.68 17.25 39.18
C THR A 182 -15.47 18.65 39.75
N GLY A 183 -15.90 19.70 39.03
CA GLY A 183 -15.59 21.09 39.37
C GLY A 183 -14.14 21.49 39.10
N GLU A 184 -13.36 20.63 38.43
CA GLU A 184 -11.99 20.93 38.02
C GLU A 184 -11.94 21.88 36.82
N ASN A 185 -10.76 22.46 36.56
CA ASN A 185 -10.51 23.32 35.41
C ASN A 185 -9.27 22.86 34.64
N LYS A 186 -9.29 21.61 34.15
CA LYS A 186 -8.20 21.05 33.34
C LYS A 186 -8.22 21.65 31.93
N ALA A 187 -7.03 21.81 31.34
CA ALA A 187 -6.88 22.35 30.00
C ALA A 187 -7.48 21.41 28.94
N THR A 188 -8.31 21.97 28.06
CA THR A 188 -9.02 21.23 27.00
C THR A 188 -8.19 21.06 25.72
N ARG A 189 -7.00 21.67 25.67
CA ARG A 189 -6.04 21.54 24.57
C ARG A 189 -5.47 20.13 24.55
N PHE A 190 -5.55 19.47 23.39
CA PHE A 190 -4.94 18.15 23.18
C PHE A 190 -3.43 18.19 23.51
N PRO A 191 -2.89 17.22 24.27
CA PRO A 191 -1.57 17.30 24.87
C PRO A 191 -0.44 17.00 23.89
N ILE A 192 -0.26 17.87 22.88
CA ILE A 192 0.86 17.79 21.93
C ILE A 192 1.99 18.68 22.44
N PRO A 193 3.21 18.14 22.64
CA PRO A 193 4.39 18.94 22.94
C PRO A 193 4.66 19.97 21.85
N ASN A 194 5.07 21.17 22.23
CA ASN A 194 5.45 22.18 21.25
C ASN A 194 6.76 21.77 20.58
N ILE A 195 6.76 21.69 19.24
CA ILE A 195 7.98 21.46 18.47
C ILE A 195 8.83 22.74 18.54
N LYS A 196 10.11 22.61 18.89
CA LYS A 196 11.06 23.72 18.85
C LYS A 196 11.13 24.28 17.42
N GLY A 197 10.77 25.55 17.22
CA GLY A 197 10.66 26.16 15.89
C GLY A 197 9.29 26.02 15.22
N GLY A 198 8.29 25.44 15.89
CA GLY A 198 6.87 25.46 15.52
C GLY A 198 6.48 24.60 14.31
N LYS A 199 7.43 24.19 13.47
CA LYS A 199 7.21 23.35 12.28
C LYS A 199 8.40 22.40 12.09
N ARG A 200 8.17 21.33 11.33
CA ARG A 200 9.25 20.45 10.84
C ARG A 200 10.31 21.29 10.11
N GLN A 201 11.58 21.03 10.39
CA GLN A 201 12.70 21.67 9.69
C GLN A 201 13.36 20.63 8.79
N LEU A 202 13.42 20.91 7.50
CA LEU A 202 14.15 20.08 6.55
C LEU A 202 15.57 20.63 6.45
N ASN A 203 16.51 19.96 7.11
CA ASN A 203 17.92 20.33 7.04
C ASN A 203 18.55 19.63 5.84
N ILE A 204 18.68 20.34 4.72
CA ILE A 204 19.33 19.84 3.52
C ILE A 204 20.82 20.12 3.65
N ALA A 205 21.63 19.08 3.78
CA ALA A 205 23.09 19.20 3.72
C ALA A 205 23.54 19.17 2.24
N PRO A 206 24.50 20.01 1.84
CA PRO A 206 25.11 19.88 0.52
C PRO A 206 25.85 18.54 0.44
N ALA A 207 25.82 17.91 -0.73
CA ALA A 207 26.63 16.73 -0.99
C ALA A 207 28.12 17.08 -0.82
N THR A 208 28.87 16.22 -0.13
CA THR A 208 30.31 16.38 -0.01
C THR A 208 30.99 16.25 -1.38
N GLU A 209 32.25 16.68 -1.49
CA GLU A 209 33.03 16.48 -2.72
C GLU A 209 33.12 15.01 -3.10
N ALA A 210 33.45 14.13 -2.14
CA ALA A 210 33.48 12.68 -2.36
C ALA A 210 32.12 12.10 -2.81
N GLN A 211 31.00 12.60 -2.28
CA GLN A 211 29.67 12.18 -2.73
C GLN A 211 29.36 12.64 -4.15
N ARG A 212 29.79 13.85 -4.52
CA ARG A 212 29.64 14.37 -5.87
C ARG A 212 30.48 13.58 -6.86
N GLU A 213 31.75 13.36 -6.56
CA GLU A 213 32.65 12.54 -7.39
C GLU A 213 32.11 11.11 -7.58
N TYR A 214 31.61 10.48 -6.52
CA TYR A 214 31.01 9.15 -6.62
C TYR A 214 29.74 9.15 -7.46
N ASN A 215 28.89 10.18 -7.35
CA ASN A 215 27.70 10.31 -8.18
C ASN A 215 28.08 10.56 -9.66
N ASP A 216 29.06 11.41 -9.93
CA ASP A 216 29.58 11.67 -11.28
C ASP A 216 30.16 10.39 -11.89
N TYR A 217 30.86 9.57 -11.08
CA TYR A 217 31.32 8.24 -11.49
C TYR A 217 30.17 7.30 -11.86
N LEU A 218 29.09 7.24 -11.07
CA LEU A 218 27.91 6.43 -11.37
C LEU A 218 27.18 6.92 -12.63
N ILE A 219 27.09 8.24 -12.82
CA ILE A 219 26.51 8.85 -14.03
C ILE A 219 27.33 8.47 -15.25
N ALA A 220 28.66 8.62 -15.19
CA ALA A 220 29.55 8.24 -16.28
C ALA A 220 29.42 6.76 -16.67
N ARG A 221 29.25 5.85 -15.69
CA ARG A 221 28.96 4.43 -15.93
C ARG A 221 27.64 4.21 -16.68
N MET A 222 26.58 4.92 -16.31
CA MET A 222 25.29 4.84 -17.03
C MET A 222 25.35 5.46 -18.43
N GLU A 223 26.08 6.56 -18.60
CA GLU A 223 26.26 7.20 -19.91
C GLU A 223 27.04 6.30 -20.87
N ALA A 224 28.07 5.60 -20.40
CA ALA A 224 28.83 4.65 -21.19
C ALA A 224 27.92 3.57 -21.79
N PHE A 225 26.94 3.06 -21.02
CA PHE A 225 25.94 2.12 -21.53
C PHE A 225 25.02 2.76 -22.59
N ASN A 226 24.56 3.99 -22.38
CA ASN A 226 23.66 4.69 -23.29
C ASN A 226 24.33 5.04 -24.64
N GLN A 227 25.65 5.17 -24.68
CA GLN A 227 26.41 5.42 -25.90
C GLN A 227 26.54 4.18 -26.80
N LEU A 228 26.28 2.97 -26.30
CA LEU A 228 26.34 1.73 -27.08
C LEU A 228 25.14 1.62 -28.03
N LYS A 229 25.42 1.52 -29.33
CA LYS A 229 24.39 1.60 -30.38
C LYS A 229 23.89 0.23 -30.80
N THR A 230 24.74 -0.79 -30.81
CA THR A 230 24.39 -2.13 -31.28
C THR A 230 24.05 -3.09 -30.14
N LYS A 231 23.31 -4.15 -30.48
CA LYS A 231 22.93 -5.19 -29.51
C LYS A 231 24.15 -6.01 -29.09
N GLU A 232 25.07 -6.29 -30.01
CA GLU A 232 26.30 -7.04 -29.73
C GLU A 232 27.22 -6.27 -28.76
N GLU A 233 27.42 -4.96 -28.98
CA GLU A 233 28.21 -4.09 -28.08
C GLU A 233 27.62 -4.07 -26.67
N ARG A 234 26.29 -3.95 -26.55
CA ARG A 234 25.61 -3.96 -25.24
C ARG A 234 25.78 -5.29 -24.51
N ILE A 235 25.70 -6.43 -25.22
CA ILE A 235 25.90 -7.76 -24.62
C ILE A 235 27.35 -7.97 -24.19
N ALA A 236 28.31 -7.48 -24.97
CA ALA A 236 29.73 -7.56 -24.62
C ALA A 236 30.06 -6.68 -23.40
N TYR A 237 29.57 -5.44 -23.40
CA TYR A 237 29.77 -4.50 -22.29
C TYR A 237 29.06 -4.92 -21.01
N ALA A 238 27.86 -5.53 -21.10
CA ALA A 238 27.08 -6.01 -19.96
C ALA A 238 27.81 -7.06 -19.08
N LYS A 239 28.87 -7.69 -19.61
CA LYS A 239 29.75 -8.60 -18.86
C LYS A 239 30.75 -7.86 -17.98
N ILE A 240 31.07 -6.61 -18.32
CA ILE A 240 32.00 -5.74 -17.63
C ILE A 240 31.24 -4.86 -16.63
N ASP A 241 30.15 -4.24 -17.09
CA ASP A 241 29.28 -3.42 -16.25
C ASP A 241 27.86 -3.36 -16.83
N ASN A 242 26.84 -3.23 -15.97
CA ASN A 242 25.46 -3.14 -16.42
C ASN A 242 24.59 -2.26 -15.51
N PRO A 243 23.43 -1.77 -16.01
CA PRO A 243 22.57 -0.87 -15.25
C PRO A 243 22.11 -1.41 -13.89
N LEU A 244 21.95 -2.73 -13.73
CA LEU A 244 21.55 -3.31 -12.44
C LEU A 244 22.68 -3.22 -11.41
N TRP A 245 23.93 -3.38 -11.84
CA TRP A 245 25.10 -3.23 -10.97
C TRP A 245 25.30 -1.78 -10.57
N VAL A 246 25.19 -0.83 -11.51
CA VAL A 246 25.26 0.61 -11.20
C VAL A 246 24.17 1.02 -10.21
N LEU A 247 22.93 0.55 -10.40
CA LEU A 247 21.83 0.80 -9.45
C LEU A 247 22.05 0.14 -8.08
N THR A 248 22.76 -0.99 -8.03
CA THR A 248 23.11 -1.66 -6.77
C THR A 248 24.19 -0.88 -6.03
N ASP A 249 25.18 -0.35 -6.73
CA ASP A 249 26.25 0.47 -6.16
C ASP A 249 25.77 1.87 -5.75
N ALA A 250 24.79 2.43 -6.46
CA ALA A 250 24.10 3.66 -6.08
C ALA A 250 23.34 3.53 -4.74
N LYS A 251 22.82 2.34 -4.44
CA LYS A 251 22.14 2.06 -3.15
C LYS A 251 23.09 1.93 -1.95
N LYS A 252 24.41 1.80 -2.20
CA LYS A 252 25.42 1.66 -1.15
C LYS A 252 26.03 2.99 -0.72
N ALA A 253 25.80 4.06 -1.49
CA ALA A 253 26.19 5.43 -1.14
C ALA A 253 25.08 6.16 -0.38
#